data_AF-A0A503W6S5-F1
#
_entry.id   AF-A0A503W6S5-F1
#
_cell.length_a   1.000
_cell.length_b   1.000
_cell.length_c   1.000
_cell.angle_alpha   90.00
_cell.angle_beta   90.00
_cell.angle_gamma   90.00
#
_symmetry.space_group_name_H-M   'P 1'
#
loop_
_entity.id
_entity.type
_entity.pdbx_description
1 polymer ?
#
loop_
_entity_poly.entity_id
_entity_poly.type
_entity_poly.pdbx_seq_one_letter_code
_entity_poly.pdbx_strand_id
1 'polypeptide(L)'
;MTVLVEAPRVNANEDNLQLIEIRVTQGERVEQGTILFVLETTKAAVEVDAPEAGTVGLLDIKVGDFVPVGATLCKIVDENSNAVVGETSAADVGASEVAITAKARKAASELGVDLADVIPSNGRIGEAEVRAAAGRRSGAKRAEPGEPSSVAFSRRAVIIGGGGHAACLIDALDGAGYDIVGCTDQALPAGHHVCGGISVIGTEDCLERLLAEGTRYAFIGIGGAQSSQVRRAMYERATAMGFVLPPVIHPSAIVSKATRIGHGCHILAGASIGPRCTIGNNVIVNQGTIVCHDSLVQDNAHLTPGAILAGGVGIGAMTVVGMGATVLLGVQIGADCLIHNGAHISANVADNTIVDAQGRRHLR
;
A
#
# COMPACT_ATOMS: atom_id res chain seq x y z
N MET A 1 0.36 35.88 33.00
CA MET A 1 0.67 34.46 32.76
C MET A 1 1.25 34.32 31.35
N THR A 2 2.09 33.32 31.07
CA THR A 2 2.57 33.04 29.70
C THR A 2 2.06 31.67 29.27
N VAL A 3 1.31 31.59 28.18
CA VAL A 3 0.78 30.35 27.62
C VAL A 3 1.50 30.03 26.31
N LEU A 4 1.90 28.77 26.14
CA LEU A 4 2.52 28.29 24.89
C LEU A 4 1.41 27.78 23.97
N VAL A 5 1.44 28.21 22.70
CA VAL A 5 0.60 27.64 21.65
C VAL A 5 1.47 26.68 20.87
N GLU A 6 1.12 25.39 20.90
CA GLU A 6 1.89 24.30 20.28
C GLU A 6 1.18 23.73 19.06
N ALA A 7 1.95 23.18 18.11
CA ALA A 7 1.40 22.51 16.94
C ALA A 7 0.63 21.23 17.34
N PRO A 8 -0.68 21.13 17.03
CA PRO A 8 -1.52 20.03 17.51
C PRO A 8 -1.25 18.72 16.76
N ARG A 9 -1.54 17.60 17.43
CA ARG A 9 -1.60 16.29 16.75
C ARG A 9 -2.96 16.13 16.07
N VAL A 10 -2.97 16.26 14.75
CA VAL A 10 -4.19 16.18 13.94
C VAL A 10 -4.56 14.74 13.59
N ASN A 11 -3.57 13.88 13.34
CA ASN A 11 -3.81 12.48 13.05
C ASN A 11 -2.70 11.58 13.60
N ALA A 12 -2.96 10.27 13.66
CA ALA A 12 -2.07 9.28 14.27
C ALA A 12 -0.80 8.99 13.44
N ASN A 13 -0.69 9.55 12.24
CA ASN A 13 0.19 9.08 11.18
C ASN A 13 1.11 10.18 10.61
N GLU A 14 1.01 11.41 11.11
CA GLU A 14 1.80 12.54 10.65
C GLU A 14 2.44 13.24 11.86
N ASP A 15 3.77 13.33 11.84
CA ASP A 15 4.57 13.95 12.90
C ASP A 15 5.04 15.37 12.55
N ASN A 16 4.77 15.83 11.32
CA ASN A 16 5.05 17.19 10.86
C ASN A 16 3.81 17.77 10.17
N LEU A 17 3.57 19.06 10.38
CA LEU A 17 2.52 19.83 9.70
C LEU A 17 3.16 20.97 8.93
N GLN A 18 2.58 21.36 7.80
CA GLN A 18 3.04 22.53 7.06
C GLN A 18 2.26 23.76 7.48
N LEU A 19 2.93 24.86 7.82
CA LEU A 19 2.27 26.13 8.13
C LEU A 19 1.80 26.80 6.84
N ILE A 20 0.48 26.87 6.64
CA ILE A 20 -0.09 27.44 5.41
C ILE A 20 -0.54 28.88 5.58
N GLU A 21 -0.91 29.28 6.79
CA GLU A 21 -1.40 30.63 7.06
C GLU A 21 -1.07 31.06 8.49
N ILE A 22 -0.64 32.31 8.65
CA ILE A 22 -0.52 32.98 9.94
C ILE A 22 -1.55 34.11 9.94
N ARG A 23 -2.50 34.07 10.89
CA ARG A 23 -3.60 35.05 10.99
C ARG A 23 -3.39 36.14 12.03
N VAL A 24 -2.22 36.15 12.68
CA VAL A 24 -1.90 37.09 13.75
C VAL A 24 -0.51 37.69 13.58
N THR A 25 -0.32 38.86 14.16
CA THR A 25 0.94 39.58 14.16
C THR A 25 1.58 39.60 15.55
N GLN A 26 2.91 39.66 15.60
CA GLN A 26 3.62 39.80 16.87
C GLN A 26 3.23 41.13 17.54
N GLY A 27 2.85 41.07 18.81
CA GLY A 27 2.34 42.19 19.58
C GLY A 27 0.83 42.42 19.47
N GLU A 28 0.11 41.61 18.68
CA GLU A 28 -1.33 41.69 18.55
C GLU A 28 -2.04 41.13 19.80
N ARG A 29 -3.10 41.81 20.24
CA ARG A 29 -3.94 41.32 21.33
C ARG A 29 -5.05 40.45 20.75
N VAL A 30 -5.16 39.22 21.24
CA VAL A 30 -6.15 38.23 20.80
C VAL A 30 -7.08 37.84 21.94
N GLU A 31 -8.32 37.50 21.61
CA GLU A 31 -9.26 36.89 22.54
C GLU A 31 -9.13 35.36 22.51
N GLN A 32 -9.55 34.69 23.58
CA GLN A 32 -9.63 33.22 23.61
C GLN A 32 -10.49 32.71 22.44
N GLY A 33 -10.02 31.68 21.74
CA GLY A 33 -10.70 31.11 20.57
C GLY A 33 -10.40 31.82 19.25
N THR A 34 -9.60 32.89 19.24
CA THR A 34 -9.14 33.54 18.00
C THR A 34 -8.23 32.59 17.23
N ILE A 35 -8.48 32.36 15.94
CA ILE A 35 -7.63 31.51 15.10
C ILE A 35 -6.31 32.21 14.82
N LEU A 36 -5.21 31.57 15.21
CA LEU A 36 -3.85 32.10 15.10
C LEU A 36 -3.12 31.58 13.87
N PHE A 37 -3.27 30.28 13.61
CA PHE A 37 -2.55 29.59 12.54
C PHE A 37 -3.48 28.63 11.81
N VAL A 38 -3.19 28.41 10.53
CA VAL A 38 -3.74 27.28 9.79
C VAL A 38 -2.58 26.39 9.36
N LEU A 39 -2.67 25.13 9.74
CA LEU A 39 -1.67 24.08 9.48
C LEU A 39 -2.27 23.06 8.53
N GLU A 40 -1.50 22.58 7.57
CA GLU A 40 -1.90 21.52 6.64
C GLU A 40 -1.22 20.20 6.99
N THR A 41 -2.04 19.14 7.00
CA THR A 41 -1.63 17.73 6.95
C THR A 41 -1.85 17.21 5.54
N THR A 42 -1.33 16.03 5.21
CA THR A 42 -1.55 15.42 3.88
C THR A 42 -3.02 15.17 3.53
N LYS A 43 -3.93 15.27 4.52
CA LYS A 43 -5.35 14.93 4.40
C LYS A 43 -6.31 16.07 4.74
N ALA A 44 -5.89 17.05 5.53
CA ALA A 44 -6.77 18.10 6.02
C ALA A 44 -5.99 19.34 6.50
N ALA A 45 -6.61 20.51 6.40
CA ALA A 45 -6.18 21.71 7.11
C ALA A 45 -6.79 21.74 8.52
N VAL A 46 -6.03 22.24 9.49
CA VAL A 46 -6.43 22.41 10.88
C VAL A 46 -6.11 23.82 11.34
N GLU A 47 -7.09 24.43 11.98
CA GLU A 47 -6.98 25.75 12.59
C GLU A 47 -6.51 25.60 14.04
N VAL A 48 -5.55 26.43 14.45
CA VAL A 48 -5.04 26.51 15.82
C VAL A 48 -5.56 27.80 16.44
N ASP A 49 -6.37 27.66 17.48
CA ASP A 49 -6.97 28.78 18.20
C ASP A 49 -6.17 29.21 19.44
N ALA A 50 -6.40 30.44 19.89
CA ALA A 50 -5.81 31.00 21.09
C ALA A 50 -6.40 30.34 22.36
N PRO A 51 -5.61 29.63 23.17
CA PRO A 51 -6.13 28.96 24.36
C PRO A 51 -6.62 29.95 25.45
N GLU A 52 -6.06 31.16 25.48
CA GLU A 52 -6.40 32.24 26.40
C GLU A 52 -6.26 33.61 25.71
N ALA A 53 -6.90 34.64 26.26
CA ALA A 53 -6.73 36.02 25.79
C ALA A 53 -5.37 36.58 26.24
N GLY A 54 -4.73 37.38 25.37
CA GLY A 54 -3.46 38.04 25.69
C GLY A 54 -2.75 38.57 24.46
N THR A 55 -1.50 38.97 24.63
CA THR A 55 -0.68 39.55 23.54
C THR A 55 0.23 38.49 22.93
N VAL A 56 0.17 38.35 21.62
CA VAL A 56 1.01 37.41 20.85
C VAL A 56 2.47 37.84 20.97
N GLY A 57 3.28 36.98 21.54
CA GLY A 57 4.72 37.12 21.71
C GLY A 57 5.48 36.63 20.48
N LEU A 58 6.67 36.08 20.72
CA LEU A 58 7.64 35.76 19.68
C LEU A 58 7.09 34.73 18.68
N LEU A 59 7.13 35.10 17.39
CA LEU A 59 6.76 34.29 16.22
C LEU A 59 8.04 34.00 15.42
N ASP A 60 8.66 32.83 15.63
CA ASP A 60 9.88 32.40 14.92
C ASP A 60 9.56 31.29 13.90
N ILE A 61 8.47 31.49 13.14
CA ILE A 61 7.96 30.56 12.13
C ILE A 61 7.43 31.34 10.92
N LYS A 62 7.56 30.77 9.72
CA LYS A 62 7.13 31.37 8.45
C LYS A 62 6.16 30.47 7.72
N VAL A 63 5.24 31.09 6.96
CA VAL A 63 4.38 30.34 6.04
C VAL A 63 5.25 29.52 5.09
N GLY A 64 4.95 28.22 4.98
CA GLY A 64 5.71 27.22 4.25
C GLY A 64 6.59 26.34 5.12
N ASP A 65 6.86 26.70 6.38
CA ASP A 65 7.69 25.90 7.28
C ASP A 65 7.01 24.57 7.68
N PHE A 66 7.81 23.51 7.79
CA PHE A 66 7.37 22.24 8.37
C PHE A 66 7.60 22.25 9.87
N VAL A 67 6.51 22.19 10.63
CA VAL A 67 6.50 22.27 12.09
C VAL A 67 6.24 20.87 12.68
N PRO A 68 7.14 20.33 13.52
CA PRO A 68 6.90 19.09 14.24
C PRO A 68 5.71 19.19 15.21
N VAL A 69 4.96 18.11 15.37
CA VAL A 69 3.90 18.04 16.40
C VAL A 69 4.49 18.35 17.79
N GLY A 70 3.84 19.25 18.53
CA GLY A 70 4.28 19.71 19.85
C GLY A 70 5.33 20.83 19.84
N ALA A 71 5.78 21.29 18.67
CA ALA A 71 6.64 22.48 18.61
C ALA A 71 5.84 23.75 18.93
N THR A 72 6.46 24.66 19.68
CA THR A 72 5.87 25.97 20.04
C THR A 72 5.77 26.86 18.81
N LEU A 73 4.55 27.29 18.48
CA LEU A 73 4.26 28.22 17.38
C LEU A 73 4.40 29.68 17.82
N CYS A 74 3.84 30.02 18.98
CA CYS A 74 4.00 31.34 19.61
C CYS A 74 3.75 31.27 21.12
N LYS A 75 3.94 32.40 21.81
CA LYS A 75 3.60 32.57 23.23
C LYS A 75 2.51 33.61 23.36
N ILE A 76 1.51 33.40 24.19
CA ILE A 76 0.54 34.44 24.57
C ILE A 76 0.93 34.96 25.96
N VAL A 77 1.12 36.27 26.09
CA VAL A 77 1.57 36.92 27.33
C VAL A 77 0.51 37.88 27.84
N ASP A 78 0.21 37.79 29.13
CA ASP A 78 -0.64 38.75 29.84
C ASP A 78 0.15 40.03 30.18
N GLU A 79 -0.45 41.21 29.99
CA GLU A 79 0.22 42.51 30.07
C GLU A 79 0.66 42.86 31.49
N ASN A 80 1.86 42.41 31.85
CA ASN A 80 2.73 43.08 32.79
C ASN A 80 4.21 42.77 32.48
N SER A 81 4.64 43.04 31.24
CA SER A 81 6.05 43.32 30.94
C SER A 81 6.18 43.95 29.54
N ASN A 82 6.81 45.12 29.49
CA ASN A 82 7.15 45.88 28.28
C ASN A 82 8.21 45.15 27.43
N ALA A 83 8.02 45.10 26.10
CA ALA A 83 9.01 45.60 25.11
C ALA A 83 8.55 45.49 23.63
N VAL A 84 8.21 46.66 23.08
CA VAL A 84 8.58 47.31 21.79
C VAL A 84 8.69 46.53 20.44
N VAL A 85 7.69 46.77 19.57
CA VAL A 85 7.63 47.22 18.14
C VAL A 85 8.68 46.82 17.09
N GLY A 86 8.18 46.38 15.91
CA GLY A 86 8.81 46.58 14.58
C GLY A 86 7.94 46.12 13.38
N GLU A 87 7.43 47.06 12.57
CA GLU A 87 6.60 46.86 11.35
C GLU A 87 7.43 46.56 10.08
N THR A 88 6.92 45.78 9.10
CA THR A 88 6.56 46.24 7.72
C THR A 88 6.01 45.14 6.76
N SER A 89 4.87 45.48 6.13
CA SER A 89 4.37 45.29 4.73
C SER A 89 4.06 43.93 4.07
N ALA A 90 2.86 43.89 3.48
CA ALA A 90 2.22 42.85 2.66
C ALA A 90 2.46 42.96 1.13
N ALA A 91 2.21 41.86 0.39
CA ALA A 91 1.77 41.80 -1.01
C ALA A 91 1.27 40.36 -1.37
N ASP A 92 0.48 40.25 -2.44
CA ASP A 92 -0.71 39.40 -2.62
C ASP A 92 -0.64 38.36 -3.79
N VAL A 93 -1.56 37.37 -3.71
CA VAL A 93 -2.16 36.36 -4.64
C VAL A 93 -1.40 35.62 -5.76
N GLY A 94 -1.75 34.31 -5.85
CA GLY A 94 -2.26 33.74 -7.11
C GLY A 94 -2.29 32.20 -7.22
N ALA A 95 -3.45 31.56 -6.98
CA ALA A 95 -3.74 30.15 -7.28
C ALA A 95 -4.38 29.97 -8.67
N SER A 96 -4.05 28.89 -9.39
CA SER A 96 -4.53 28.60 -10.76
C SER A 96 -5.39 27.33 -10.79
N GLU A 97 -6.69 27.47 -11.01
CA GLU A 97 -7.60 26.39 -11.42
C GLU A 97 -7.50 26.11 -12.93
N VAL A 98 -7.65 24.84 -13.32
CA VAL A 98 -7.58 24.36 -14.72
C VAL A 98 -8.78 24.86 -15.52
N ALA A 99 -8.54 25.69 -16.54
CA ALA A 99 -9.60 26.30 -17.34
C ALA A 99 -10.18 25.31 -18.37
N ILE A 100 -11.51 25.14 -18.40
CA ILE A 100 -12.21 24.32 -19.41
C ILE A 100 -12.86 25.23 -20.45
N THR A 101 -12.53 25.01 -21.73
CA THR A 101 -13.05 25.84 -22.83
C THR A 101 -14.51 25.51 -23.18
N ALA A 102 -15.29 26.50 -23.62
CA ALA A 102 -16.69 26.29 -24.07
C ALA A 102 -16.81 25.30 -25.24
N LYS A 103 -15.80 25.22 -26.11
CA LYS A 103 -15.74 24.25 -27.21
C LYS A 103 -15.50 22.81 -26.74
N ALA A 104 -14.71 22.62 -25.68
CA ALA A 104 -14.50 21.30 -25.07
C ALA A 104 -15.79 20.75 -24.44
N ARG A 105 -16.57 21.58 -23.74
CA ARG A 105 -17.89 21.20 -23.20
C ARG A 105 -18.87 20.75 -24.29
N LYS A 106 -18.90 21.46 -25.42
CA LYS A 106 -19.77 21.10 -26.55
C LYS A 106 -19.35 19.77 -27.18
N ALA A 107 -18.06 19.58 -27.44
CA ALA A 107 -17.54 18.33 -28.01
C ALA A 107 -17.74 17.12 -27.07
N ALA A 108 -17.66 17.32 -25.75
CA ALA A 108 -17.85 16.25 -24.77
C ALA A 108 -19.30 15.76 -24.74
N SER A 109 -20.26 16.70 -24.83
CA SER A 109 -21.68 16.38 -24.95
C SER A 109 -22.02 15.69 -26.28
N GLU A 110 -21.40 16.10 -27.39
CA GLU A 110 -21.65 15.49 -28.71
C GLU A 110 -21.04 14.09 -28.84
N LEU A 111 -19.93 13.81 -28.14
CA LEU A 111 -19.19 12.55 -28.24
C LEU A 111 -19.42 11.59 -27.05
N GLY A 112 -20.26 11.96 -26.09
CA GLY A 112 -20.56 11.15 -24.90
C GLY A 112 -19.33 10.88 -24.01
N VAL A 113 -18.42 11.86 -23.94
CA VAL A 113 -17.17 11.79 -23.16
C VAL A 113 -17.37 12.54 -21.85
N ASP A 114 -17.07 11.89 -20.73
CA ASP A 114 -17.00 12.57 -19.44
C ASP A 114 -15.73 13.43 -19.39
N LEU A 115 -15.87 14.73 -19.09
CA LEU A 115 -14.74 15.65 -18.99
C LEU A 115 -13.79 15.33 -17.84
N ALA A 116 -14.25 14.57 -16.83
CA ALA A 116 -13.40 14.03 -15.77
C ALA A 116 -12.41 12.96 -16.28
N ASP A 117 -12.72 12.31 -17.41
CA ASP A 117 -11.87 11.26 -18.02
C ASP A 117 -10.85 11.84 -19.03
N VAL A 118 -10.86 13.16 -19.24
CA VAL A 118 -10.02 13.83 -20.25
C VAL A 118 -8.79 14.45 -19.58
N ILE A 119 -7.61 13.93 -19.94
CA ILE A 119 -6.31 14.39 -19.43
C ILE A 119 -6.03 15.80 -20.00
N PRO A 120 -5.86 16.85 -19.16
CA PRO A 120 -5.58 18.20 -19.64
C PRO A 120 -4.20 18.31 -20.28
N SER A 121 -4.04 19.21 -21.24
CA SER A 121 -2.72 19.63 -21.72
C SER A 121 -2.49 21.12 -21.39
N ASN A 122 -1.35 21.44 -20.78
CA ASN A 122 -1.00 22.79 -20.31
C ASN A 122 -2.07 23.46 -19.41
N GLY A 123 -2.66 22.71 -18.48
CA GLY A 123 -3.62 23.27 -17.52
C GLY A 123 -4.97 23.68 -18.16
N ARG A 124 -5.29 23.14 -19.34
CA ARG A 124 -6.55 23.43 -20.05
C ARG A 124 -7.11 22.17 -20.71
N ILE A 125 -8.45 22.06 -20.77
CA ILE A 125 -9.15 21.05 -21.58
C ILE A 125 -9.76 21.74 -22.81
N GLY A 126 -9.23 21.40 -23.98
CA GLY A 126 -9.68 21.84 -25.30
C GLY A 126 -10.48 20.77 -26.05
N GLU A 127 -10.92 21.10 -27.25
CA GLU A 127 -11.69 20.19 -28.10
C GLU A 127 -10.87 18.98 -28.58
N ALA A 128 -9.55 19.15 -28.73
CA ALA A 128 -8.66 18.11 -29.22
C ALA A 128 -8.53 16.94 -28.24
N GLU A 129 -8.44 17.21 -26.93
CA GLU A 129 -8.31 16.19 -25.89
C GLU A 129 -9.60 15.35 -25.74
N VAL A 130 -10.76 15.99 -25.88
CA VAL A 130 -12.07 15.32 -25.85
C VAL A 130 -12.23 14.36 -27.04
N ARG A 131 -11.81 14.77 -28.24
CA ARG A 131 -11.86 13.91 -29.44
C ARG A 131 -10.91 12.72 -29.32
N ALA A 132 -9.74 12.91 -28.70
CA ALA A 132 -8.79 11.82 -28.45
C ALA A 132 -9.34 10.78 -27.43
N ALA A 133 -10.09 11.23 -26.42
CA ALA A 133 -10.74 10.35 -25.45
C ALA A 133 -11.88 9.54 -26.08
N ALA A 134 -12.66 10.14 -27.00
CA ALA A 134 -13.74 9.45 -27.71
C ALA A 134 -13.25 8.29 -28.59
N GLY A 135 -12.10 8.45 -29.26
CA GLY A 135 -11.54 7.42 -30.16
C GLY A 135 -11.20 6.10 -29.47
N ARG A 136 -10.85 6.14 -28.17
CA ARG A 136 -10.44 4.96 -27.39
C ARG A 136 -11.60 4.00 -27.04
N ARG A 137 -12.86 4.43 -27.14
CA ARG A 137 -14.04 3.60 -26.82
C ARG A 137 -14.55 2.72 -27.97
N SER A 138 -14.07 2.90 -29.20
CA SER A 138 -14.63 2.22 -30.39
C SER A 138 -14.11 0.80 -30.67
N GLY A 139 -13.21 0.24 -29.84
CA GLY A 139 -12.44 -0.98 -30.16
C GLY A 139 -12.85 -2.29 -29.48
N ALA A 140 -13.89 -2.35 -28.63
CA ALA A 140 -14.20 -3.58 -27.87
C ALA A 140 -15.66 -4.04 -28.04
N LYS A 141 -15.92 -4.88 -29.05
CA LYS A 141 -17.17 -5.67 -29.13
C LYS A 141 -17.06 -6.88 -28.20
N ARG A 142 -18.00 -6.98 -27.26
CA ARG A 142 -18.14 -8.06 -26.27
C ARG A 142 -18.74 -9.30 -26.96
N ALA A 143 -18.01 -10.41 -26.99
CA ALA A 143 -18.54 -11.71 -27.40
C ALA A 143 -19.30 -12.34 -26.23
N GLU A 144 -20.48 -12.90 -26.48
CA GLU A 144 -21.24 -13.65 -25.48
C GLU A 144 -20.62 -15.04 -25.24
N PRO A 145 -20.66 -15.58 -24.00
CA PRO A 145 -20.07 -16.88 -23.71
C PRO A 145 -21.00 -17.99 -24.19
N GLY A 146 -20.55 -18.74 -25.20
CA GLY A 146 -21.09 -20.06 -25.51
C GLY A 146 -20.78 -21.07 -24.41
N GLU A 147 -21.71 -21.98 -24.14
CA GLU A 147 -21.59 -23.03 -23.13
C GLU A 147 -20.34 -23.90 -23.36
N PRO A 148 -19.54 -24.21 -22.32
CA PRO A 148 -18.35 -25.03 -22.48
C PRO A 148 -18.73 -26.51 -22.69
N SER A 149 -18.34 -27.05 -23.85
CA SER A 149 -18.40 -28.47 -24.16
C SER A 149 -17.54 -29.29 -23.18
N SER A 150 -18.11 -30.34 -22.62
CA SER A 150 -17.55 -31.21 -21.59
C SER A 150 -16.44 -32.15 -22.12
N VAL A 151 -15.18 -31.70 -21.99
CA VAL A 151 -14.03 -32.57 -21.74
C VAL A 151 -13.30 -31.98 -20.55
N ALA A 152 -13.55 -32.50 -19.34
CA ALA A 152 -12.97 -31.97 -18.11
C ALA A 152 -11.48 -32.32 -18.04
N PHE A 153 -10.62 -31.44 -18.53
CA PHE A 153 -9.19 -31.49 -18.21
C PHE A 153 -9.03 -31.17 -16.72
N SER A 154 -8.85 -32.21 -15.89
CA SER A 154 -8.52 -32.06 -14.48
C SER A 154 -7.20 -31.27 -14.36
N ARG A 155 -7.21 -30.16 -13.62
CA ARG A 155 -5.99 -29.35 -13.38
C ARG A 155 -5.14 -30.02 -12.30
N ARG A 156 -4.43 -31.08 -12.68
CA ARG A 156 -3.55 -31.84 -11.76
C ARG A 156 -2.42 -30.95 -11.26
N ALA A 157 -2.28 -30.88 -9.95
CA ALA A 157 -1.38 -29.97 -9.26
C ALA A 157 -0.64 -30.65 -8.11
N VAL A 158 0.56 -30.17 -7.80
CA VAL A 158 1.34 -30.58 -6.62
C VAL A 158 1.62 -29.39 -5.71
N ILE A 159 1.69 -29.61 -4.40
CA ILE A 159 2.14 -28.60 -3.45
C ILE A 159 3.59 -28.92 -3.05
N ILE A 160 4.50 -27.96 -3.19
CA ILE A 160 5.92 -28.09 -2.82
C ILE A 160 6.11 -27.52 -1.42
N GLY A 161 6.37 -28.39 -0.44
CA GLY A 161 6.34 -28.10 1.00
C GLY A 161 5.08 -28.65 1.66
N GLY A 162 5.23 -29.34 2.80
CA GLY A 162 4.16 -29.99 3.56
C GLY A 162 3.88 -29.37 4.94
N GLY A 163 4.45 -28.19 5.23
CA GLY A 163 4.30 -27.52 6.53
C GLY A 163 2.99 -26.74 6.73
N GLY A 164 2.93 -25.91 7.77
CA GLY A 164 1.72 -25.14 8.11
C GLY A 164 1.24 -24.16 7.03
N HIS A 165 2.15 -23.61 6.21
CA HIS A 165 1.77 -22.77 5.07
C HIS A 165 1.05 -23.58 3.98
N ALA A 166 1.48 -24.83 3.76
CA ALA A 166 0.83 -25.75 2.83
C ALA A 166 -0.61 -26.07 3.26
N ALA A 167 -0.85 -26.24 4.56
CA ALA A 167 -2.21 -26.41 5.08
C ALA A 167 -3.12 -25.22 4.73
N CYS A 168 -2.61 -23.99 4.82
CA CYS A 168 -3.36 -22.79 4.41
C CYS A 168 -3.62 -22.74 2.90
N LEU A 169 -2.70 -23.26 2.07
CA LEU A 169 -2.93 -23.36 0.62
C LEU A 169 -3.94 -24.42 0.25
N ILE A 170 -3.94 -25.57 0.94
CA ILE A 170 -4.93 -26.64 0.74
C ILE A 170 -6.32 -26.09 1.00
N ASP A 171 -6.50 -25.35 2.11
CA ASP A 171 -7.76 -24.67 2.44
C ASP A 171 -8.16 -23.65 1.36
N ALA A 172 -7.23 -22.81 0.91
CA ALA A 172 -7.50 -21.81 -0.14
C ALA A 172 -7.77 -22.39 -1.54
N LEU A 173 -7.29 -23.60 -1.81
CA LEU A 173 -7.48 -24.31 -3.07
C LEU A 173 -8.71 -25.21 -3.07
N ASP A 174 -9.39 -25.37 -1.93
CA ASP A 174 -10.62 -26.15 -1.86
C ASP A 174 -11.68 -25.57 -2.81
N GLY A 175 -12.26 -26.43 -3.65
CA GLY A 175 -13.19 -26.03 -4.70
C GLY A 175 -12.61 -25.19 -5.84
N ALA A 176 -11.30 -24.89 -5.88
CA ALA A 176 -10.67 -24.07 -6.93
C ALA A 176 -10.46 -24.82 -8.27
N GLY A 177 -10.90 -26.07 -8.37
CA GLY A 177 -10.84 -26.89 -9.58
C GLY A 177 -9.47 -27.50 -9.87
N TYR A 178 -8.61 -27.61 -8.86
CA TYR A 178 -7.34 -28.34 -8.92
C TYR A 178 -7.48 -29.72 -8.28
N ASP A 179 -6.87 -30.71 -8.92
CA ASP A 179 -6.71 -32.06 -8.39
C ASP A 179 -5.32 -32.16 -7.76
N ILE A 180 -5.26 -31.98 -6.43
CA ILE A 180 -4.00 -31.94 -5.68
C ILE A 180 -3.51 -33.37 -5.45
N VAL A 181 -2.43 -33.75 -6.13
CA VAL A 181 -1.89 -35.12 -6.07
C VAL A 181 -1.20 -35.44 -4.73
N GLY A 182 -0.81 -34.41 -3.98
CA GLY A 182 -0.06 -34.53 -2.74
C GLY A 182 0.85 -33.33 -2.48
N CYS A 183 1.54 -33.37 -1.34
CA CYS A 183 2.62 -32.45 -1.00
C CYS A 183 3.99 -33.10 -1.14
N THR A 184 5.03 -32.35 -1.50
CA THR A 184 6.43 -32.79 -1.29
C THR A 184 6.99 -32.16 -0.04
N ASP A 185 7.89 -32.86 0.66
CA ASP A 185 8.63 -32.27 1.78
C ASP A 185 9.93 -33.04 2.03
N GLN A 186 11.00 -32.34 2.44
CA GLN A 186 12.30 -32.96 2.78
C GLN A 186 12.35 -33.47 4.22
N ALA A 187 11.60 -32.84 5.13
CA ALA A 187 11.62 -33.14 6.56
C ALA A 187 10.48 -34.09 6.97
N LEU A 188 9.34 -34.01 6.30
CA LEU A 188 8.16 -34.83 6.61
C LEU A 188 8.16 -36.13 5.78
N PRO A 189 7.91 -37.30 6.40
CA PRO A 189 7.89 -38.56 5.68
C PRO A 189 6.66 -38.71 4.79
N ALA A 190 6.77 -39.53 3.74
CA ALA A 190 5.63 -39.90 2.91
C ALA A 190 4.49 -40.52 3.75
N GLY A 191 3.26 -40.18 3.43
CA GLY A 191 2.06 -40.54 4.19
C GLY A 191 1.72 -39.60 5.34
N HIS A 192 2.60 -38.66 5.71
CA HIS A 192 2.28 -37.62 6.70
C HIS A 192 1.10 -36.79 6.21
N HIS A 193 0.03 -36.72 7.01
CA HIS A 193 -1.17 -35.95 6.70
C HIS A 193 -0.91 -34.46 6.94
N VAL A 194 -1.21 -33.63 5.93
CA VAL A 194 -1.01 -32.18 6.00
C VAL A 194 -2.32 -31.48 6.35
N CYS A 195 -3.32 -31.58 5.47
CA CYS A 195 -4.65 -30.99 5.66
C CYS A 195 -5.62 -31.55 4.59
N GLY A 196 -6.93 -31.52 4.83
CA GLY A 196 -7.94 -31.77 3.77
C GLY A 196 -7.87 -33.13 3.08
N GLY A 197 -7.23 -34.14 3.70
CA GLY A 197 -6.99 -35.45 3.09
C GLY A 197 -5.76 -35.51 2.18
N ILE A 198 -5.03 -34.40 2.05
CA ILE A 198 -3.75 -34.32 1.33
C ILE A 198 -2.61 -34.72 2.27
N SER A 199 -1.75 -35.59 1.77
CA SER A 199 -0.57 -36.08 2.48
C SER A 199 0.71 -35.82 1.69
N VAL A 200 1.84 -35.94 2.38
CA VAL A 200 3.16 -35.91 1.75
C VAL A 200 3.35 -37.18 0.90
N ILE A 201 3.76 -37.02 -0.36
CA ILE A 201 3.95 -38.12 -1.33
C ILE A 201 5.44 -38.45 -1.57
N GLY A 202 6.35 -37.68 -0.98
CA GLY A 202 7.80 -37.86 -1.07
C GLY A 202 8.55 -36.53 -1.03
N THR A 203 9.81 -36.56 -1.43
CA THR A 203 10.64 -35.36 -1.61
C THR A 203 10.38 -34.70 -2.97
N GLU A 204 11.00 -33.55 -3.22
CA GLU A 204 10.95 -32.85 -4.52
C GLU A 204 11.57 -33.65 -5.68
N ASP A 205 12.19 -34.81 -5.42
CA ASP A 205 12.77 -35.66 -6.47
C ASP A 205 11.68 -36.31 -7.35
N CYS A 206 10.46 -36.41 -6.84
CA CYS A 206 9.33 -36.92 -7.63
C CYS A 206 8.76 -35.91 -8.64
N LEU A 207 9.18 -34.64 -8.62
CA LEU A 207 8.59 -33.58 -9.45
C LEU A 207 8.71 -33.86 -10.96
N GLU A 208 9.84 -34.42 -11.42
CA GLU A 208 10.02 -34.80 -12.83
C GLU A 208 9.05 -35.90 -13.24
N ARG A 209 8.89 -36.92 -12.38
CA ARG A 209 7.92 -38.00 -12.60
C ARG A 209 6.50 -37.44 -12.67
N LEU A 210 6.13 -36.54 -11.76
CA LEU A 210 4.80 -35.92 -11.74
C LEU A 210 4.50 -35.14 -13.02
N LEU A 211 5.48 -34.41 -13.57
CA LEU A 211 5.36 -33.76 -14.88
C LEU A 211 5.11 -34.76 -16.01
N ALA A 212 5.88 -35.85 -16.04
CA ALA A 212 5.72 -36.92 -17.02
C ALA A 212 4.34 -37.61 -16.92
N GLU A 213 3.78 -37.70 -15.72
CA GLU A 213 2.44 -38.22 -15.43
C GLU A 213 1.31 -37.19 -15.68
N GLY A 214 1.65 -36.01 -16.21
CA GLY A 214 0.68 -34.98 -16.62
C GLY A 214 0.28 -33.99 -15.52
N THR A 215 0.99 -33.95 -14.39
CA THR A 215 0.85 -32.87 -13.39
C THR A 215 1.46 -31.60 -13.97
N ARG A 216 0.64 -30.56 -14.20
CA ARG A 216 1.09 -29.33 -14.89
C ARG A 216 1.20 -28.13 -13.98
N TYR A 217 0.52 -28.16 -12.83
CA TYR A 217 0.46 -27.03 -11.92
C TYR A 217 1.26 -27.31 -10.64
N ALA A 218 1.84 -26.27 -10.06
CA ALA A 218 2.50 -26.36 -8.77
C ALA A 218 2.18 -25.16 -7.88
N PHE A 219 2.14 -25.37 -6.58
CA PHE A 219 1.96 -24.34 -5.57
C PHE A 219 3.06 -24.44 -4.52
N ILE A 220 3.63 -23.31 -4.08
CA ILE A 220 4.74 -23.34 -3.13
C ILE A 220 4.20 -23.30 -1.70
N GLY A 221 4.03 -24.48 -1.09
CA GLY A 221 3.63 -24.70 0.31
C GLY A 221 4.67 -24.28 1.36
N ILE A 222 5.67 -23.50 0.98
CA ILE A 222 6.74 -23.02 1.85
C ILE A 222 6.48 -21.55 2.18
N GLY A 223 6.39 -21.23 3.47
CA GLY A 223 6.25 -19.86 3.94
C GLY A 223 7.56 -19.07 3.83
N GLY A 224 7.71 -18.05 4.66
CA GLY A 224 8.97 -17.29 4.72
C GLY A 224 8.98 -16.24 5.81
N ALA A 225 8.56 -16.60 7.02
CA ALA A 225 8.36 -15.65 8.12
C ALA A 225 9.66 -14.97 8.62
N GLN A 226 10.82 -15.58 8.33
CA GLN A 226 12.15 -15.05 8.67
C GLN A 226 13.01 -14.83 7.42
N SER A 227 12.79 -15.64 6.38
CA SER A 227 13.54 -15.61 5.13
C SER A 227 12.70 -16.22 4.01
N SER A 228 12.78 -15.65 2.81
CA SER A 228 12.05 -16.10 1.61
C SER A 228 12.94 -16.94 0.68
N GLN A 229 14.18 -17.24 1.06
CA GLN A 229 15.21 -17.84 0.20
C GLN A 229 14.82 -19.25 -0.26
N VAL A 230 14.35 -20.10 0.66
CA VAL A 230 13.92 -21.47 0.32
C VAL A 230 12.68 -21.43 -0.59
N ARG A 231 11.71 -20.55 -0.28
CA ARG A 231 10.52 -20.34 -1.10
C ARG A 231 10.88 -19.89 -2.53
N ARG A 232 11.79 -18.93 -2.67
CA ARG A 232 12.29 -18.46 -3.96
C ARG A 232 12.97 -19.58 -4.74
N ALA A 233 13.88 -20.32 -4.11
CA ALA A 233 14.59 -21.41 -4.77
C ALA A 233 13.64 -22.49 -5.31
N MET A 234 12.59 -22.85 -4.55
CA MET A 234 11.60 -23.83 -5.01
C MET A 234 10.67 -23.27 -6.10
N TYR A 235 10.29 -22.00 -6.00
CA TYR A 235 9.55 -21.32 -7.07
C TYR A 235 10.33 -21.29 -8.40
N GLU A 236 11.61 -20.90 -8.35
CA GLU A 236 12.50 -20.87 -9.51
C GLU A 236 12.71 -22.28 -10.09
N ARG A 237 12.95 -23.28 -9.23
CA ARG A 237 13.08 -24.68 -9.64
C ARG A 237 11.82 -25.19 -10.34
N ALA A 238 10.65 -25.01 -9.74
CA ALA A 238 9.38 -25.48 -10.32
C ALA A 238 9.10 -24.80 -11.67
N THR A 239 9.34 -23.50 -11.76
CA THR A 239 9.18 -22.73 -13.01
C THR A 239 10.14 -23.23 -14.09
N ALA A 240 11.42 -23.46 -13.75
CA ALA A 240 12.43 -23.97 -14.68
C ALA A 240 12.11 -25.38 -15.18
N MET A 241 11.45 -26.21 -14.37
CA MET A 241 10.95 -27.53 -14.76
C MET A 241 9.71 -27.47 -15.68
N GLY A 242 9.09 -26.29 -15.83
CA GLY A 242 7.93 -26.09 -16.71
C GLY A 242 6.57 -26.26 -16.03
N PHE A 243 6.52 -26.26 -14.69
CA PHE A 243 5.25 -26.13 -13.97
C PHE A 243 4.64 -24.75 -14.19
N VAL A 244 3.31 -24.70 -14.19
CA VAL A 244 2.54 -23.45 -14.16
C VAL A 244 2.15 -23.17 -12.72
N LEU A 245 2.54 -21.99 -12.21
CA LEU A 245 2.25 -21.56 -10.84
C LEU A 245 1.26 -20.38 -10.88
N PRO A 246 -0.06 -20.63 -10.98
CA PRO A 246 -1.05 -19.56 -10.93
C PRO A 246 -1.11 -18.96 -9.52
N PRO A 247 -1.54 -17.70 -9.37
CA PRO A 247 -1.81 -17.16 -8.05
C PRO A 247 -2.96 -17.93 -7.38
N VAL A 248 -2.80 -18.19 -6.08
CA VAL A 248 -3.84 -18.71 -5.19
C VAL A 248 -4.50 -17.53 -4.53
N ILE A 249 -5.82 -17.40 -4.70
CA ILE A 249 -6.62 -16.34 -4.07
C ILE A 249 -7.72 -17.03 -3.28
N HIS A 250 -7.62 -16.96 -1.96
CA HIS A 250 -8.62 -17.54 -1.07
C HIS A 250 -10.00 -16.90 -1.33
N PRO A 251 -11.12 -17.65 -1.32
CA PRO A 251 -12.45 -17.13 -1.63
C PRO A 251 -12.91 -15.93 -0.77
N SER A 252 -12.42 -15.84 0.47
CA SER A 252 -12.71 -14.71 1.37
C SER A 252 -11.79 -13.49 1.20
N ALA A 253 -10.76 -13.57 0.36
CA ALA A 253 -9.89 -12.42 0.08
C ALA A 253 -10.61 -11.41 -0.82
N ILE A 254 -10.46 -10.12 -0.51
CA ILE A 254 -11.05 -9.03 -1.29
C ILE A 254 -9.94 -8.40 -2.12
N VAL A 255 -9.95 -8.68 -3.42
CA VAL A 255 -8.95 -8.15 -4.35
C VAL A 255 -9.63 -7.25 -5.37
N SER A 256 -9.17 -6.01 -5.49
CA SER A 256 -9.66 -5.11 -6.53
C SER A 256 -9.37 -5.63 -7.93
N LYS A 257 -10.35 -5.47 -8.85
CA LYS A 257 -10.20 -5.83 -10.27
C LYS A 257 -9.12 -5.03 -11.00
N ALA A 258 -8.73 -3.88 -10.45
CA ALA A 258 -7.67 -3.04 -11.00
C ALA A 258 -6.26 -3.45 -10.54
N THR A 259 -6.15 -4.49 -9.70
CA THR A 259 -4.87 -4.99 -9.19
C THR A 259 -4.26 -5.99 -10.16
N ARG A 260 -2.95 -5.88 -10.37
CA ARG A 260 -2.17 -6.89 -11.10
C ARG A 260 -1.48 -7.80 -10.10
N ILE A 261 -1.59 -9.12 -10.32
CA ILE A 261 -0.97 -10.14 -9.46
C ILE A 261 -0.13 -11.06 -10.32
N GLY A 262 1.13 -11.25 -9.92
CA GLY A 262 2.07 -12.15 -10.56
C GLY A 262 1.79 -13.63 -10.30
N HIS A 263 2.68 -14.47 -10.84
CA HIS A 263 2.59 -15.92 -10.72
C HIS A 263 3.06 -16.40 -9.34
N GLY A 264 2.50 -17.51 -8.86
CA GLY A 264 2.89 -18.14 -7.59
C GLY A 264 2.56 -17.32 -6.35
N CYS A 265 1.74 -16.28 -6.46
CA CYS A 265 1.31 -15.50 -5.30
C CYS A 265 0.31 -16.27 -4.46
N HIS A 266 0.31 -16.03 -3.15
CA HIS A 266 -0.66 -16.58 -2.22
C HIS A 266 -1.37 -15.43 -1.50
N ILE A 267 -2.63 -15.19 -1.87
CA ILE A 267 -3.50 -14.21 -1.23
C ILE A 267 -4.46 -14.97 -0.32
N LEU A 268 -4.17 -14.95 0.97
CA LEU A 268 -4.82 -15.83 1.95
C LEU A 268 -6.09 -15.22 2.55
N ALA A 269 -6.77 -16.01 3.39
CA ALA A 269 -8.08 -15.69 3.94
C ALA A 269 -8.14 -14.29 4.59
N GLY A 270 -9.17 -13.52 4.23
CA GLY A 270 -9.42 -12.18 4.76
C GLY A 270 -8.42 -11.10 4.34
N ALA A 271 -7.45 -11.40 3.48
CA ALA A 271 -6.58 -10.36 2.91
C ALA A 271 -7.39 -9.38 2.05
N SER A 272 -7.02 -8.10 2.08
CA SER A 272 -7.65 -7.04 1.30
C SER A 272 -6.62 -6.28 0.48
N ILE A 273 -6.81 -6.20 -0.84
CA ILE A 273 -5.91 -5.50 -1.76
C ILE A 273 -6.70 -4.46 -2.55
N GLY A 274 -6.38 -3.20 -2.30
CA GLY A 274 -6.97 -2.03 -2.93
C GLY A 274 -6.67 -1.90 -4.43
N PRO A 275 -7.30 -0.94 -5.12
CA PRO A 275 -7.14 -0.73 -6.56
C PRO A 275 -5.75 -0.24 -6.94
N ARG A 276 -5.35 -0.52 -8.19
CA ARG A 276 -4.10 -0.06 -8.82
C ARG A 276 -2.82 -0.55 -8.13
N CYS A 277 -2.94 -1.58 -7.30
CA CYS A 277 -1.77 -2.24 -6.74
C CYS A 277 -1.11 -3.14 -7.79
N THR A 278 0.20 -3.29 -7.66
CA THR A 278 0.96 -4.30 -8.42
C THR A 278 1.64 -5.22 -7.43
N ILE A 279 1.25 -6.49 -7.47
CA ILE A 279 1.87 -7.57 -6.70
C ILE A 279 2.73 -8.38 -7.67
N GLY A 280 4.03 -8.47 -7.38
CA GLY A 280 5.02 -9.22 -8.14
C GLY A 280 4.81 -10.73 -8.08
N ASN A 281 5.82 -11.52 -8.41
CA ASN A 281 5.75 -12.98 -8.42
C ASN A 281 6.11 -13.58 -7.06
N ASN A 282 5.55 -14.74 -6.73
CA ASN A 282 5.86 -15.52 -5.53
C ASN A 282 5.71 -14.72 -4.22
N VAL A 283 4.79 -13.75 -4.22
CA VAL A 283 4.48 -12.92 -3.06
C VAL A 283 3.45 -13.62 -2.19
N ILE A 284 3.66 -13.60 -0.87
CA ILE A 284 2.63 -14.02 0.09
C ILE A 284 1.98 -12.76 0.67
N VAL A 285 0.67 -12.63 0.48
CA VAL A 285 -0.19 -11.69 1.19
C VAL A 285 -1.00 -12.53 2.17
N ASN A 286 -0.52 -12.59 3.42
CA ASN A 286 -1.00 -13.54 4.40
C ASN A 286 -2.34 -13.09 5.00
N GLN A 287 -2.91 -13.92 5.89
CA GLN A 287 -4.25 -13.77 6.42
C GLN A 287 -4.47 -12.39 7.05
N GLY A 288 -5.60 -11.77 6.69
CA GLY A 288 -5.98 -10.44 7.21
C GLY A 288 -5.03 -9.28 6.83
N THR A 289 -4.05 -9.50 5.95
CA THR A 289 -3.16 -8.43 5.49
C THR A 289 -3.93 -7.41 4.67
N ILE A 290 -3.67 -6.13 4.89
CA ILE A 290 -4.29 -5.03 4.15
C ILE A 290 -3.22 -4.34 3.30
N VAL A 291 -3.45 -4.28 1.99
CA VAL A 291 -2.64 -3.52 1.04
C VAL A 291 -3.52 -2.45 0.42
N CYS A 292 -3.38 -1.20 0.86
CA CYS A 292 -4.14 -0.08 0.32
C CYS A 292 -3.74 0.23 -1.14
N HIS A 293 -4.52 1.12 -1.77
CA HIS A 293 -4.38 1.52 -3.17
C HIS A 293 -2.96 1.95 -3.58
N ASP A 294 -2.65 1.85 -4.88
CA ASP A 294 -1.41 2.35 -5.49
C ASP A 294 -0.10 1.76 -4.92
N SER A 295 -0.18 0.64 -4.19
CA SER A 295 1.00 0.01 -3.60
C SER A 295 1.70 -0.92 -4.59
N LEU A 296 3.03 -0.98 -4.50
CA LEU A 296 3.88 -1.88 -5.28
C LEU A 296 4.56 -2.87 -4.33
N VAL A 297 4.31 -4.16 -4.52
CA VAL A 297 4.95 -5.23 -3.75
C VAL A 297 5.75 -6.09 -4.71
N GLN A 298 7.07 -6.06 -4.59
CA GLN A 298 7.97 -6.76 -5.51
C GLN A 298 8.12 -8.26 -5.21
N ASP A 299 8.75 -8.96 -6.14
CA ASP A 299 8.87 -10.40 -6.17
C ASP A 299 9.42 -11.00 -4.87
N ASN A 300 8.89 -12.15 -4.48
CA ASN A 300 9.30 -12.90 -3.29
C ASN A 300 9.15 -12.15 -1.96
N ALA A 301 8.45 -11.02 -1.91
CA ALA A 301 8.07 -10.39 -0.67
C ALA A 301 7.08 -11.26 0.13
N HIS A 302 7.04 -11.08 1.45
CA HIS A 302 6.09 -11.76 2.33
C HIS A 302 5.50 -10.75 3.30
N LEU A 303 4.23 -10.41 3.08
CA LEU A 303 3.42 -9.63 4.00
C LEU A 303 2.75 -10.63 4.94
N THR A 304 3.24 -10.71 6.17
CA THR A 304 2.81 -11.72 7.15
C THR A 304 1.46 -11.34 7.80
N PRO A 305 0.81 -12.22 8.59
CA PRO A 305 -0.56 -12.01 9.05
C PRO A 305 -0.84 -10.65 9.68
N GLY A 306 -1.92 -10.01 9.23
CA GLY A 306 -2.38 -8.73 9.75
C GLY A 306 -1.46 -7.53 9.49
N ALA A 307 -0.44 -7.64 8.64
CA ALA A 307 0.33 -6.47 8.22
C ALA A 307 -0.56 -5.47 7.48
N ILE A 308 -0.35 -4.17 7.69
CA ILE A 308 -1.15 -3.09 7.11
C ILE A 308 -0.25 -2.11 6.37
N LEU A 309 -0.45 -2.00 5.06
CA LEU A 309 0.26 -1.09 4.18
C LEU A 309 -0.72 0.00 3.77
N ALA A 310 -0.40 1.26 4.09
CA ALA A 310 -1.14 2.42 3.62
C ALA A 310 -0.97 2.62 2.10
N GLY A 311 -1.67 3.61 1.53
CA GLY A 311 -1.65 3.86 0.09
C GLY A 311 -0.27 4.26 -0.42
N GLY A 312 0.06 3.86 -1.65
CA GLY A 312 1.32 4.24 -2.30
C GLY A 312 2.59 3.62 -1.69
N VAL A 313 2.46 2.57 -0.88
CA VAL A 313 3.61 1.91 -0.25
C VAL A 313 4.36 1.05 -1.25
N GLY A 314 5.70 1.14 -1.23
CA GLY A 314 6.59 0.25 -1.98
C GLY A 314 7.27 -0.76 -1.07
N ILE A 315 7.20 -2.04 -1.42
CA ILE A 315 7.89 -3.13 -0.74
C ILE A 315 8.85 -3.79 -1.73
N GLY A 316 10.14 -3.74 -1.43
CA GLY A 316 11.20 -4.31 -2.26
C GLY A 316 11.17 -5.83 -2.28
N ALA A 317 11.88 -6.41 -3.25
CA ALA A 317 11.94 -7.85 -3.44
C ALA A 317 12.49 -8.54 -2.19
N MET A 318 12.08 -9.79 -1.93
CA MET A 318 12.54 -10.60 -0.79
C MET A 318 12.25 -10.05 0.62
N THR A 319 11.62 -8.88 0.73
CA THR A 319 11.32 -8.24 2.01
C THR A 319 10.20 -8.96 2.76
N VAL A 320 10.38 -9.10 4.07
CA VAL A 320 9.37 -9.64 4.97
C VAL A 320 8.80 -8.51 5.83
N VAL A 321 7.49 -8.33 5.78
CA VAL A 321 6.76 -7.40 6.65
C VAL A 321 6.10 -8.19 7.77
N GLY A 322 6.59 -8.02 9.00
CA GLY A 322 6.18 -8.77 10.19
C GLY A 322 4.72 -8.58 10.59
N MET A 323 4.26 -9.47 11.46
CA MET A 323 2.84 -9.60 11.80
C MET A 323 2.35 -8.36 12.50
N GLY A 324 1.20 -7.84 12.06
CA GLY A 324 0.64 -6.60 12.60
C GLY A 324 1.53 -5.37 12.40
N ALA A 325 2.62 -5.44 11.62
CA ALA A 325 3.41 -4.27 11.30
C ALA A 325 2.60 -3.31 10.43
N THR A 326 2.82 -2.02 10.62
CA THR A 326 2.11 -0.96 9.90
C THR A 326 3.10 -0.13 9.11
N VAL A 327 2.79 0.16 7.85
CA VAL A 327 3.63 0.96 6.96
C VAL A 327 2.85 2.19 6.53
N LEU A 328 3.42 3.36 6.81
CA LEU A 328 2.80 4.66 6.57
C LEU A 328 2.68 4.98 5.07
N LEU A 329 1.76 5.89 4.75
CA LEU A 329 1.45 6.32 3.38
C LEU A 329 2.73 6.70 2.61
N GLY A 330 2.88 6.17 1.39
CA GLY A 330 3.97 6.52 0.48
C GLY A 330 5.34 5.96 0.85
N VAL A 331 5.50 5.27 1.98
CA VAL A 331 6.80 4.74 2.41
C VAL A 331 7.33 3.69 1.45
N GLN A 332 8.63 3.78 1.15
CA GLN A 332 9.38 2.83 0.34
C GLN A 332 10.31 2.00 1.24
N ILE A 333 10.07 0.70 1.30
CA ILE A 333 10.93 -0.28 1.96
C ILE A 333 11.71 -1.01 0.88
N GLY A 334 13.04 -1.00 1.01
CA GLY A 334 13.98 -1.63 0.09
C GLY A 334 13.86 -3.15 0.00
N ALA A 335 14.74 -3.73 -0.82
CA ALA A 335 14.86 -5.18 -0.98
C ALA A 335 15.52 -5.84 0.24
N ASP A 336 15.26 -7.13 0.42
CA ASP A 336 15.88 -7.98 1.43
C ASP A 336 15.78 -7.40 2.86
N CYS A 337 14.72 -6.65 3.16
CA CYS A 337 14.46 -6.14 4.49
C CYS A 337 13.73 -7.16 5.37
N LEU A 338 13.86 -7.01 6.69
CA LEU A 338 13.08 -7.75 7.68
C LEU A 338 12.46 -6.75 8.65
N ILE A 339 11.16 -6.52 8.52
CA ILE A 339 10.40 -5.70 9.45
C ILE A 339 9.83 -6.62 10.53
N HIS A 340 10.16 -6.38 11.79
CA HIS A 340 9.65 -7.20 12.89
C HIS A 340 8.17 -6.98 13.14
N ASN A 341 7.56 -7.96 13.81
CA ASN A 341 6.15 -7.93 14.20
C ASN A 341 5.85 -6.66 15.01
N GLY A 342 4.71 -6.04 14.72
CA GLY A 342 4.22 -4.84 15.42
C GLY A 342 5.02 -3.56 15.16
N ALA A 343 6.05 -3.60 14.31
CA ALA A 343 6.80 -2.39 13.99
C ALA A 343 5.93 -1.37 13.25
N HIS A 344 6.11 -0.09 13.57
CA HIS A 344 5.49 1.04 12.86
C HIS A 344 6.54 1.72 11.99
N ILE A 345 6.36 1.67 10.67
CA ILE A 345 7.31 2.20 9.70
C ILE A 345 6.76 3.51 9.15
N SER A 346 7.29 4.63 9.66
CA SER A 346 6.92 5.99 9.26
C SER A 346 7.85 6.63 8.24
N ALA A 347 8.97 5.99 7.89
CA ALA A 347 9.95 6.53 6.96
C ALA A 347 10.60 5.43 6.12
N ASN A 348 11.11 5.80 4.94
CA ASN A 348 11.75 4.89 4.00
C ASN A 348 12.86 4.06 4.67
N VAL A 349 12.98 2.80 4.23
CA VAL A 349 13.93 1.82 4.74
C VAL A 349 14.81 1.37 3.57
N ALA A 350 16.13 1.46 3.73
CA ALA A 350 17.07 1.05 2.70
C ALA A 350 17.15 -0.49 2.59
N ASP A 351 17.66 -0.99 1.48
CA ASP A 351 17.86 -2.42 1.26
C ASP A 351 18.67 -3.07 2.40
N ASN A 352 18.48 -4.38 2.60
CA ASN A 352 19.19 -5.19 3.59
C ASN A 352 19.10 -4.64 5.02
N THR A 353 17.95 -4.07 5.40
CA THR A 353 17.74 -3.52 6.73
C THR A 353 16.77 -4.38 7.54
N ILE A 354 17.14 -4.66 8.79
CA ILE A 354 16.24 -5.17 9.82
C ILE A 354 15.69 -3.98 10.59
N VAL A 355 14.36 -3.89 10.71
CA VAL A 355 13.70 -2.91 11.58
C VAL A 355 13.03 -3.65 12.72
N ASP A 356 13.45 -3.39 13.95
CA ASP A 356 12.86 -4.04 15.12
C ASP A 356 11.50 -3.42 15.52
N ALA A 357 10.84 -4.01 16.52
CA ALA A 357 9.53 -3.55 16.97
C ALA A 357 9.56 -2.13 17.56
N GLN A 358 10.73 -1.64 17.98
CA GLN A 358 10.94 -0.29 18.47
C GLN A 358 11.31 0.70 17.34
N GLY A 359 11.35 0.25 16.08
CA GLY A 359 11.73 1.06 14.93
C GLY A 359 13.24 1.25 14.75
N ARG A 360 14.08 0.57 15.54
CA ARG A 360 15.55 0.64 15.41
C ARG A 360 15.98 -0.16 14.18
N ARG A 361 17.01 0.36 13.49
CA ARG A 361 17.47 -0.16 12.21
C ARG A 361 18.83 -0.82 12.36
N HIS A 362 18.96 -2.02 11.80
CA HIS A 362 20.18 -2.81 11.78
C HIS A 362 20.45 -3.28 10.36
N LEU A 363 21.71 -3.45 9.98
CA LEU A 363 22.04 -4.16 8.74
C LEU A 363 21.73 -5.65 8.92
N ARG A 364 21.15 -6.25 7.88
CA ARG A 364 20.79 -7.65 7.81
C ARG A 364 21.99 -8.55 7.56
#